data_AF-A0A7C8E554-F1
#
_entry.id   AF-A0A7C8E554-F1
#
_cell.length_a   1.000
_cell.length_b   1.000
_cell.length_c   1.000
_cell.angle_alpha   90.00
_cell.angle_beta   90.00
_cell.angle_gamma   90.00
#
_symmetry.space_group_name_H-M   'P 1'
#
loop_
_entity.id
_entity.type
_entity.pdbx_description
1 polymer ?
#
loop_
_entity_poly.entity_id
_entity_poly.type
_entity_poly.pdbx_seq_one_letter_code
_entity_poly.pdbx_strand_id
1 'polypeptide(L)'
;MTAATLPQLDHHIKEPRGLSPRIQWLRDYYFMGTERAWNNEFIAWSTGTAWDVQFNEMTFYIVPETYALMQTLRSSYRQAARDIELDKEFWAWSQVERRAWFVKEVMVRHMPKEILPGDLIAGG
;
A
#
# COMPACT_ATOMS: atom_id res chain seq x y z
N MET A 1 2.41 -50.73 -5.27
CA MET A 1 1.55 -49.71 -5.88
C MET A 1 2.42 -48.84 -6.76
N THR A 2 2.28 -48.95 -8.08
CA THR A 2 3.00 -48.12 -9.06
C THR A 2 2.22 -46.83 -9.24
N ALA A 3 2.83 -45.68 -8.92
CA ALA A 3 2.23 -44.39 -9.18
C ALA A 3 2.09 -44.20 -10.70
N ALA A 4 0.86 -43.97 -11.16
CA ALA A 4 0.60 -43.64 -12.55
C ALA A 4 1.07 -42.19 -12.80
N THR A 5 2.00 -42.01 -13.72
CA THR A 5 2.43 -40.68 -14.18
C THR A 5 1.27 -40.05 -14.95
N LEU A 6 0.71 -38.95 -14.45
CA LEU A 6 -0.31 -38.20 -15.17
C LEU A 6 0.30 -37.56 -16.43
N PRO A 7 -0.47 -37.48 -17.54
CA PRO A 7 -0.02 -36.79 -18.74
C PRO A 7 0.26 -35.31 -18.44
N GLN A 8 1.44 -34.85 -18.85
CA GLN A 8 1.83 -33.46 -18.71
C GLN A 8 1.12 -32.64 -19.80
N LEU A 9 0.16 -31.81 -19.39
CA LEU A 9 -0.56 -30.95 -20.30
C LEU A 9 0.26 -29.67 -20.53
N ASP A 10 0.54 -29.37 -21.80
CA ASP A 10 1.20 -28.12 -22.21
C ASP A 10 0.17 -26.98 -22.24
N HIS A 11 -0.12 -26.44 -21.05
CA HIS A 11 -1.06 -25.34 -20.87
C HIS A 11 -0.30 -24.04 -20.60
N HIS A 12 -0.32 -23.14 -21.57
CA HIS A 12 0.16 -21.78 -21.36
C HIS A 12 -0.88 -20.95 -20.61
N ILE A 13 -0.42 -20.08 -19.71
CA ILE A 13 -1.25 -19.05 -19.10
C ILE A 13 -1.66 -18.06 -20.21
N LYS A 14 -2.94 -17.71 -20.25
CA LYS A 14 -3.45 -16.73 -21.22
C LYS A 14 -2.77 -15.37 -21.01
N GLU A 15 -2.13 -14.88 -22.06
CA GLU A 15 -1.53 -13.54 -22.08
C GLU A 15 -2.44 -12.50 -22.76
N PRO A 16 -2.39 -11.24 -22.32
CA PRO A 16 -3.08 -10.15 -23.01
C PRO A 16 -2.51 -9.96 -24.43
N ARG A 17 -3.36 -9.56 -25.38
CA ARG A 17 -2.97 -9.28 -26.78
C ARG A 17 -3.54 -7.94 -27.21
N GLY A 18 -2.92 -7.31 -28.20
CA GLY A 18 -3.39 -6.04 -28.78
C GLY A 18 -3.25 -4.85 -27.84
N LEU A 19 -2.31 -4.90 -26.88
CA LEU A 19 -2.02 -3.76 -26.02
C LEU A 19 -1.36 -2.66 -26.85
N SER A 20 -1.82 -1.41 -26.68
CA SER A 20 -1.10 -0.28 -27.25
C SER A 20 0.27 -0.13 -26.58
N PRO A 21 1.27 0.49 -27.23
CA PRO A 21 2.61 0.65 -26.65
C PRO A 21 2.59 1.26 -25.24
N ARG A 22 1.70 2.23 -25.00
CA ARG A 22 1.48 2.83 -23.67
C ARG A 22 1.04 1.81 -22.63
N ILE A 23 0.03 1.00 -22.95
CA ILE A 23 -0.53 0.03 -21.99
C ILE A 23 0.45 -1.12 -21.75
N GLN A 24 1.17 -1.55 -22.78
CA GLN A 24 2.24 -2.53 -22.63
C GLN A 24 3.30 -2.02 -21.64
N TRP A 25 3.79 -0.78 -21.82
CA TRP A 25 4.77 -0.18 -20.92
C TRP A 25 4.27 -0.08 -19.47
N LEU A 26 3.05 0.43 -19.24
CA LEU A 26 2.47 0.54 -17.90
C LEU A 26 2.31 -0.82 -17.22
N ARG A 27 1.92 -1.85 -17.98
CA ARG A 27 1.80 -3.22 -17.48
C ARG A 27 3.16 -3.78 -17.10
N ASP A 28 4.16 -3.63 -17.97
CA ASP A 28 5.50 -4.16 -17.71
C ASP A 28 6.13 -3.45 -16.51
N TYR A 29 5.94 -2.13 -16.39
CA TYR A 29 6.31 -1.35 -15.21
C TYR A 29 5.60 -1.84 -13.94
N TYR A 30 4.30 -2.13 -13.97
CA TYR A 30 3.56 -2.68 -12.82
C TYR A 30 4.17 -3.99 -12.31
N PHE A 31 4.62 -4.86 -13.22
CA PHE A 31 5.20 -6.16 -12.87
C PHE A 31 6.70 -6.14 -12.51
N MET A 32 7.37 -4.97 -12.56
CA MET A 32 8.74 -4.83 -12.05
C MET A 32 8.84 -5.04 -10.52
N GLY A 33 7.72 -4.97 -9.80
CA GLY A 33 7.68 -5.24 -8.37
C GLY A 33 8.58 -4.29 -7.58
N THR A 34 9.56 -4.85 -6.86
CA THR A 34 10.51 -4.08 -6.03
C THR A 34 11.57 -3.31 -6.82
N GLU A 35 11.66 -3.52 -8.13
CA GLU A 35 12.56 -2.75 -9.01
C GLU A 35 11.99 -1.39 -9.40
N ARG A 36 10.71 -1.11 -9.06
CA ARG A 36 10.10 0.20 -9.25
C ARG A 36 10.71 1.23 -8.30
N ALA A 37 10.87 2.46 -8.77
CA ALA A 37 11.29 3.59 -7.93
C ALA A 37 10.29 3.87 -6.80
N TRP A 38 9.00 3.72 -7.09
CA TRP A 38 7.93 3.68 -6.11
C TRP A 38 7.06 2.44 -6.35
N ASN A 39 6.91 1.64 -5.29
CA ASN A 39 6.11 0.43 -5.29
C ASN A 39 4.83 0.63 -4.46
N ASN A 40 3.86 -0.27 -4.63
CA ASN A 40 2.54 -0.20 -3.99
C ASN A 40 2.59 -0.64 -2.51
N GLU A 41 3.65 -0.28 -1.79
CA GLU A 41 3.82 -0.60 -0.37
C GLU A 41 3.03 0.35 0.52
N PHE A 42 2.65 -0.16 1.69
CA PHE A 42 2.04 0.68 2.72
C PHE A 42 3.06 1.67 3.28
N ILE A 43 2.71 2.95 3.24
CA ILE A 43 3.48 4.00 3.90
C ILE A 43 2.73 4.44 5.15
N ALA A 44 3.33 4.17 6.32
CA ALA A 44 2.74 4.50 7.61
C ALA A 44 3.30 5.81 8.17
N TRP A 45 2.43 6.60 8.80
CA TRP A 45 2.78 7.88 9.43
C TRP A 45 2.21 7.93 10.85
N SER A 46 2.92 8.56 11.78
CA SER A 46 2.53 8.66 13.19
C SER A 46 2.69 10.09 13.70
N THR A 47 1.96 10.42 14.75
CA THR A 47 2.16 11.60 15.61
C THR A 47 3.34 11.44 16.58
N GLY A 48 4.02 10.29 16.58
CA GLY A 48 5.09 9.93 17.51
C GLY A 48 4.61 9.43 18.88
N THR A 49 3.31 9.53 19.19
CA THR A 49 2.79 9.09 20.48
C THR A 49 2.73 7.57 20.59
N ALA A 50 3.00 7.03 21.78
CA ALA A 50 3.03 5.57 22.02
C ALA A 50 1.68 4.89 21.73
N TRP A 51 0.58 5.64 21.83
CA TRP A 51 -0.78 5.13 21.69
C TRP A 51 -1.33 5.21 20.25
N ASP A 52 -0.58 5.77 19.30
CA ASP A 52 -1.01 5.82 17.91
C ASP A 52 -1.28 4.44 17.32
N VAL A 53 -2.32 4.39 16.49
CA VAL A 53 -2.69 3.22 15.67
C VAL A 53 -2.82 3.68 14.23
N GLN A 54 -1.88 3.26 13.38
CA GLN A 54 -1.79 3.71 11.98
C GLN A 54 -2.83 3.03 11.10
N PHE A 55 -3.12 1.76 11.38
CA PHE A 55 -4.06 0.96 10.60
C PHE A 55 -4.95 0.15 11.53
N ASN A 56 -6.26 0.17 11.27
CA ASN A 56 -7.22 -0.64 11.98
C ASN A 56 -7.76 -1.74 11.05
N GLU A 57 -7.17 -2.93 11.17
CA GLU A 57 -7.52 -4.12 10.38
C GLU A 57 -9.03 -4.43 10.43
N MET A 58 -9.68 -4.19 11.58
CA MET A 58 -11.11 -4.46 11.78
C MET A 58 -12.02 -3.60 10.90
N THR A 59 -11.55 -2.43 10.46
CA THR A 59 -12.30 -1.56 9.54
C THR A 59 -12.06 -1.89 8.08
N PHE A 60 -11.03 -2.69 7.79
CA PHE A 60 -10.67 -3.08 6.44
C PHE A 60 -11.22 -4.46 6.04
N TYR A 61 -11.39 -5.40 6.99
CA TYR A 61 -11.54 -6.81 6.60
C TYR A 61 -12.85 -7.57 6.85
N ILE A 62 -12.99 -8.46 5.87
CA ILE A 62 -13.96 -9.50 5.50
C ILE A 62 -13.38 -10.93 5.69
N VAL A 63 -12.09 -11.06 6.09
CA VAL A 63 -11.33 -12.32 6.13
C VAL A 63 -10.82 -12.60 7.56
N PRO A 64 -11.41 -13.57 8.29
CA PRO A 64 -11.12 -13.83 9.70
C PRO A 64 -9.72 -14.36 9.99
N GLU A 65 -9.00 -14.87 8.99
CA GLU A 65 -7.64 -15.39 9.10
C GLU A 65 -6.64 -14.32 9.57
N THR A 66 -6.95 -13.04 9.32
CA THR A 66 -6.14 -11.90 9.80
C THR A 66 -6.16 -11.75 11.32
N TYR A 67 -7.15 -12.31 12.02
CA TYR A 67 -7.36 -12.10 13.46
C TYR A 67 -6.20 -12.66 14.29
N ALA A 68 -5.66 -13.81 13.89
CA ALA A 68 -4.49 -14.41 14.53
C ALA A 68 -3.21 -13.56 14.36
N LEU A 69 -3.20 -12.62 13.40
CA LEU A 69 -2.05 -11.80 13.04
C LEU A 69 -2.21 -10.32 13.41
N MET A 70 -3.32 -9.91 14.03
CA MET A 70 -3.62 -8.50 14.30
C MET A 70 -2.51 -7.77 15.07
N GLN A 71 -1.96 -8.41 16.10
CA GLN A 71 -0.86 -7.81 16.86
C GLN A 71 0.37 -7.61 15.96
N THR A 72 0.72 -8.62 15.15
CA THR A 72 1.85 -8.57 14.23
C THR A 72 1.67 -7.47 13.20
N LEU A 73 0.48 -7.36 12.59
CA LEU A 73 0.15 -6.32 11.61
C LEU A 73 0.21 -4.93 12.25
N ARG A 74 -0.43 -4.71 13.41
CA ARG A 74 -0.32 -3.44 14.12
C ARG A 74 1.13 -3.07 14.44
N SER A 75 1.91 -4.05 14.88
CA SER A 75 3.32 -3.83 15.25
C SER A 75 4.20 -3.56 14.04
N SER A 76 3.92 -4.16 12.87
CA SER A 76 4.67 -3.89 11.64
C SER A 76 4.39 -2.48 11.13
N TYR A 77 3.14 -2.02 11.13
CA TYR A 77 2.81 -0.64 10.79
C TYR A 77 3.48 0.36 11.73
N ARG A 78 3.50 0.08 13.04
CA ARG A 78 4.18 0.95 14.02
C ARG A 78 5.69 1.04 13.78
N GLN A 79 6.33 -0.08 13.43
CA GLN A 79 7.76 -0.13 13.12
C GLN A 79 8.11 0.57 11.81
N ALA A 80 7.23 0.51 10.80
CA ALA A 80 7.40 1.18 9.52
C ALA A 80 6.99 2.67 9.55
N ALA A 81 6.32 3.11 10.63
CA ALA A 81 5.77 4.45 10.72
C ALA A 81 6.86 5.51 10.83
N ARG A 82 6.66 6.60 10.10
CA ARG A 82 7.50 7.81 10.20
C ARG A 82 6.74 8.87 10.99
N ASP A 83 7.42 9.51 11.93
CA ASP A 83 6.81 10.54 12.76
C ASP A 83 6.68 11.86 12.00
N ILE A 84 5.55 12.54 12.18
CA ILE A 84 5.26 13.87 11.66
C ILE A 84 5.41 14.88 12.79
N GLU A 85 6.15 15.96 12.55
CA GLU A 85 6.21 17.09 13.47
C GLU A 85 4.84 17.76 13.56
N LEU A 86 4.26 17.77 14.76
CA LEU A 86 2.91 18.29 14.98
C LEU A 86 2.93 19.80 15.20
N ASP A 87 1.82 20.44 14.82
CA ASP A 87 1.55 21.80 15.26
C ASP A 87 1.55 21.88 16.80
N LYS A 88 2.02 23.01 17.34
CA LYS A 88 2.07 23.24 18.79
C LYS A 88 0.69 23.17 19.43
N GLU A 89 -0.35 23.56 18.71
CA GLU A 89 -1.72 23.55 19.19
C GLU A 89 -2.49 22.28 18.80
N PHE A 90 -1.83 21.30 18.17
CA PHE A 90 -2.48 20.11 17.62
C PHE A 90 -3.41 19.41 18.63
N TRP A 91 -2.96 19.29 19.88
CA TRP A 91 -3.74 18.62 20.93
C TRP A 91 -4.87 19.47 21.53
N ALA A 92 -4.92 20.77 21.25
CA ALA A 92 -5.99 21.67 21.67
C ALA A 92 -7.18 21.64 20.70
N TRP A 93 -6.97 21.27 19.43
CA TRP A 93 -8.03 21.22 18.43
C TRP A 93 -9.01 20.07 18.64
N SER A 94 -10.18 20.13 18.00
CA SER A 94 -11.11 19.00 17.94
C SER A 94 -10.50 17.81 17.19
N GLN A 95 -11.05 16.61 17.38
CA GLN A 95 -10.57 15.41 16.70
C GLN A 95 -10.67 15.51 15.16
N VAL A 96 -11.70 16.19 14.65
CA VAL A 96 -11.91 16.37 13.21
C VAL A 96 -10.82 17.25 12.62
N GLU A 97 -10.48 18.35 13.32
CA GLU A 97 -9.40 19.26 12.90
C GLU A 97 -8.05 18.56 12.91
N ARG A 98 -7.73 17.80 13.97
CA ARG A 98 -6.50 17.00 14.04
C ARG A 98 -6.36 16.05 12.87
N ARG A 99 -7.41 15.28 12.57
CA ARG A 99 -7.39 14.32 11.45
C ARG A 99 -7.26 15.03 10.10
N ALA A 100 -8.01 16.11 9.88
CA ALA A 100 -7.96 16.87 8.64
C ALA A 100 -6.57 17.49 8.42
N TRP A 101 -6.00 18.10 9.47
CA TRP A 101 -4.66 18.67 9.43
C TRP A 101 -3.60 17.60 9.17
N PHE A 102 -3.62 16.50 9.91
CA PHE A 102 -2.61 15.44 9.79
C PHE A 102 -2.63 14.80 8.39
N VAL A 103 -3.82 14.50 7.85
CA VAL A 103 -3.96 13.97 6.49
C VAL A 103 -3.43 14.98 5.46
N LYS A 104 -3.78 16.26 5.59
CA LYS A 104 -3.27 17.30 4.69
C LYS A 104 -1.75 17.39 4.77
N GLU A 105 -1.18 17.42 5.96
CA GLU A 105 0.25 17.52 6.20
C GLU A 105 0.99 16.37 5.51
N VAL A 106 0.58 15.13 5.82
CA VAL A 106 1.12 13.92 5.20
C VAL A 106 1.01 13.96 3.68
N MET A 107 -0.20 14.18 3.14
CA MET A 107 -0.44 14.10 1.69
C MET A 107 0.30 15.17 0.90
N VAL A 108 0.40 16.39 1.44
CA VAL A 108 0.99 17.52 0.70
C VAL A 108 2.51 17.51 0.81
N ARG A 109 3.04 17.27 2.00
CA ARG A 109 4.46 17.50 2.31
C ARG A 109 5.31 16.23 2.37
N HIS A 110 4.72 15.08 2.69
CA HIS A 110 5.48 13.86 2.97
C HIS A 110 5.24 12.72 2.00
N MET A 111 4.05 12.63 1.40
CA MET A 111 3.72 11.56 0.47
C MET A 111 4.58 11.66 -0.81
N PRO A 112 5.25 10.57 -1.23
CA PRO A 112 5.87 10.50 -2.55
C PRO A 112 4.87 10.79 -3.66
N LYS A 113 5.34 11.45 -4.70
CA LYS A 113 4.54 11.85 -5.86
C LYS A 113 5.30 11.47 -7.11
N GLU A 114 4.71 10.58 -7.90
CA GLU A 114 5.24 10.18 -9.22
C GLU A 114 4.10 10.25 -10.24
N ILE A 115 4.43 10.72 -11.45
CA ILE A 115 3.56 10.60 -12.62
C ILE A 115 4.27 9.69 -13.59
N LEU A 116 3.67 8.54 -13.87
CA LEU A 116 4.27 7.54 -14.74
C LEU A 116 4.26 8.02 -16.20
N PRO A 117 5.36 7.83 -16.95
CA PRO A 117 5.43 8.15 -18.37
C PRO A 117 4.27 7.58 -19.18
N GLY A 118 3.53 8.47 -19.82
CA GLY A 118 2.40 8.11 -20.67
C GLY A 118 1.13 7.69 -19.92
N ASP A 119 1.14 7.62 -18.59
CA ASP A 119 -0.08 7.40 -17.82
C ASP A 119 -1.05 8.58 -18.01
N LEU A 120 -2.33 8.25 -18.07
CA LEU A 120 -3.41 9.23 -18.20
C LEU A 120 -4.10 9.48 -16.85
N ILE A 121 -3.76 8.69 -15.83
CA ILE A 121 -4.32 8.78 -14.48
C ILE A 121 -3.17 9.04 -13.51
N ALA A 122 -3.36 9.99 -12.60
CA ALA A 122 -2.39 10.27 -11.53
C ALA A 122 -2.76 9.53 -10.24
N GLY A 123 -1.75 9.13 -9.47
CA GLY A 123 -1.89 8.36 -8.24
C GLY A 123 -1.51 6.89 -8.43
N GLY A 124 -0.29 6.66 -8.92
CA GLY A 124 0.26 5.34 -9.26
C GLY A 124 0.51 4.40 -8.09
#